data_AF-A0A6N9DLW4-F1
#
_entry.id   AF-A0A6N9DLW4-F1
#
_cell.length_a   1.000
_cell.length_b   1.000
_cell.length_c   1.000
_cell.angle_alpha   90.00
_cell.angle_beta   90.00
_cell.angle_gamma   90.00
#
_symmetry.space_group_name_H-M   'P 1'
#
loop_
_entity.id
_entity.type
_entity.pdbx_description
1 polymer ?
#
loop_
_entity_poly.entity_id
_entity_poly.type
_entity_poly.pdbx_seq_one_letter_code
_entity_poly.pdbx_strand_id
1 'polypeptide(L)'
;MQYNSGKKSLAINLRTEKGKEVLRDLVKVSDIFLQNFRPGTIDIMGFGYDKLKELNPKIIMINVSAYGQYGPNRDKVGFDPIGQAMGGLMSLTGYGDLPPIKTYFPLIDRITALHACIGALAALREREI
;
A
#
# COMPACT_ATOMS: atom_id res chain seq x y z
N MET A 1 2.33 11.67 16.93
CA MET A 1 2.79 10.25 16.87
C MET A 1 1.58 9.32 16.91
N GLN A 2 0.94 8.96 15.79
CA GLN A 2 -0.29 8.12 15.85
C GLN A 2 -0.30 6.88 14.92
N TYR A 3 0.59 6.78 13.92
CA TYR A 3 0.54 5.71 12.89
C TYR A 3 1.73 4.74 12.84
N ASN A 4 2.80 5.02 13.59
CA ASN A 4 4.06 4.26 13.54
C ASN A 4 4.51 3.73 14.91
N SER A 5 3.67 3.84 15.93
CA SER A 5 3.95 3.28 17.25
C SER A 5 4.19 1.77 17.15
N GLY A 6 5.22 1.27 17.84
CA GLY A 6 5.62 -0.15 17.80
C GLY A 6 6.49 -0.56 16.62
N LYS A 7 6.69 0.29 15.59
CA LYS A 7 7.59 -0.01 14.47
C LYS A 7 9.04 0.32 14.81
N LYS A 8 9.97 -0.53 14.35
CA LYS A 8 11.41 -0.20 14.30
C LYS A 8 11.70 0.53 12.98
N SER A 9 12.53 1.57 13.02
CA SER A 9 12.85 2.40 11.84
C SER A 9 14.30 2.18 11.41
N LEU A 10 14.52 2.05 10.11
CA LEU A 10 15.83 1.99 9.48
C LEU A 10 15.81 2.88 8.23
N ALA A 11 16.74 3.83 8.13
CA ALA A 11 16.90 4.65 6.94
C ALA A 11 17.75 3.91 5.90
N ILE A 12 17.18 3.65 4.72
CA ILE A 12 17.85 2.99 3.60
C ILE A 12 17.71 3.82 2.33
N ASN A 13 18.76 3.88 1.51
CA ASN A 13 18.71 4.52 0.20
C ASN A 13 18.69 3.46 -0.90
N LEU A 14 17.52 3.19 -1.47
CA LEU A 14 17.35 2.18 -2.52
C LEU A 14 17.94 2.57 -3.89
N ARG A 15 18.52 3.77 -4.01
CA ARG A 15 19.27 4.18 -5.21
C ARG A 15 20.71 3.66 -5.22
N THR A 16 21.20 3.10 -4.11
CA THR A 16 22.54 2.51 -4.02
C THR A 16 22.46 0.99 -3.92
N GLU A 17 23.42 0.28 -4.49
CA GLU A 17 23.42 -1.19 -4.42
C GLU A 17 23.51 -1.71 -2.97
N LYS A 18 24.26 -1.02 -2.10
CA LYS A 18 24.30 -1.33 -0.66
C LYS A 18 22.93 -1.20 0.00
N GLY A 19 22.16 -0.16 -0.33
CA GLY A 19 20.81 0.01 0.21
C GLY A 19 19.85 -1.07 -0.30
N LYS A 20 20.00 -1.48 -1.57
CA LYS A 20 19.24 -2.59 -2.12
C LYS A 20 19.62 -3.92 -1.46
N GLU A 21 20.91 -4.18 -1.22
CA GLU A 21 21.38 -5.37 -0.52
C GLU A 21 20.75 -5.51 0.87
N VAL A 22 20.74 -4.43 1.65
CA VAL A 22 20.05 -4.40 2.96
C VAL A 22 18.58 -4.78 2.83
N LEU A 23 17.86 -4.26 1.82
CA LEU A 23 16.45 -4.62 1.62
C LEU A 23 16.29 -6.08 1.17
N ARG A 24 17.16 -6.60 0.31
CA ARG A 24 17.15 -8.02 -0.09
C ARG A 24 17.32 -8.93 1.12
N ASP A 25 18.22 -8.59 2.05
CA ASP A 25 18.42 -9.38 3.27
C ASP A 25 17.22 -9.32 4.22
N LEU A 26 16.58 -8.16 4.36
CA LEU A 26 15.32 -8.05 5.10
C LEU A 26 14.21 -8.90 4.48
N VAL A 27 14.09 -8.90 3.14
CA VAL A 27 13.07 -9.70 2.41
C VAL A 27 13.23 -11.19 2.67
N LYS A 28 14.47 -11.70 2.72
CA LYS A 28 14.74 -13.14 2.98
C LYS A 28 14.17 -13.64 4.30
N VAL A 29 14.06 -12.76 5.30
CA VAL A 29 13.58 -13.11 6.66
C VAL A 29 12.18 -12.56 6.97
N SER A 30 11.53 -11.92 6.00
CA SER A 30 10.22 -11.29 6.19
C SER A 30 9.10 -12.17 5.67
N ASP A 31 7.96 -12.14 6.34
CA ASP A 31 6.73 -12.78 5.86
C ASP A 31 5.96 -11.90 4.87
N ILE A 32 5.92 -10.59 5.14
CA ILE A 32 5.12 -9.62 4.39
C ILE A 32 6.01 -8.44 3.97
N PHE A 33 5.92 -8.09 2.69
CA PHE A 33 6.45 -6.84 2.15
C PHE A 33 5.27 -5.92 1.76
N LEU A 34 5.11 -4.81 2.47
CA LEU A 34 4.04 -3.83 2.22
C LEU A 34 4.62 -2.53 1.65
N GLN A 35 4.02 -2.05 0.56
CA GLN A 35 4.40 -0.77 -0.05
C GLN A 35 3.19 -0.02 -0.60
N ASN A 36 3.31 1.31 -0.68
CA ASN A 36 2.27 2.19 -1.22
C ASN A 36 2.81 3.22 -2.25
N PHE A 37 3.88 2.89 -2.95
CA PHE A 37 4.34 3.63 -4.12
C PHE A 37 3.34 3.52 -5.27
N ARG A 38 3.50 4.39 -6.28
CA ARG A 38 2.73 4.28 -7.53
C ARG A 38 3.01 2.91 -8.19
N PRO A 39 2.02 2.30 -8.86
CA PRO A 39 2.23 1.04 -9.58
C PRO A 39 3.49 1.08 -10.46
N GLY A 40 4.27 0.00 -10.46
CA GLY A 40 5.53 -0.11 -11.21
C GLY A 40 6.75 0.54 -10.57
N THR A 41 6.58 1.46 -9.59
CA THR A 41 7.73 2.16 -8.99
C THR A 41 8.68 1.20 -8.28
N ILE A 42 8.14 0.26 -7.50
CA ILE A 42 8.94 -0.70 -6.74
C ILE A 42 9.61 -1.75 -7.66
N ASP A 43 8.97 -2.08 -8.78
CA ASP A 43 9.54 -2.93 -9.82
C ASP A 43 10.78 -2.30 -10.46
N ILE A 44 10.70 -1.00 -10.80
CA ILE A 44 11.85 -0.22 -11.31
C ILE A 44 12.99 -0.18 -10.29
N MET A 45 12.68 -0.16 -8.99
CA MET A 45 13.69 -0.22 -7.93
C MET A 45 14.30 -1.62 -7.75
N GLY A 46 13.79 -2.64 -8.44
CA GLY A 46 14.28 -4.02 -8.42
C GLY A 46 13.61 -4.93 -7.39
N PHE A 47 12.46 -4.51 -6.84
CA PHE A 47 11.75 -5.21 -5.75
C PHE A 47 10.30 -5.52 -6.13
N GLY A 48 10.06 -5.80 -7.41
CA GLY A 48 8.80 -6.35 -7.90
C GLY A 48 8.53 -7.74 -7.34
N TYR A 49 7.27 -8.18 -7.41
CA TYR A 49 6.84 -9.45 -6.81
C TYR A 49 7.69 -10.64 -7.27
N ASP A 50 7.95 -10.79 -8.57
CA ASP A 50 8.74 -11.90 -9.11
C ASP A 50 10.16 -11.92 -8.51
N LYS A 51 10.77 -10.74 -8.33
CA LYS A 51 12.09 -10.60 -7.72
C LYS A 51 12.07 -10.89 -6.22
N LEU A 52 11.03 -10.47 -5.52
CA LEU A 52 10.86 -10.83 -4.10
C LEU A 52 10.66 -12.33 -3.92
N LYS A 53 9.89 -12.97 -4.82
CA LYS A 53 9.60 -14.41 -4.79
C LYS A 53 10.84 -15.26 -5.09
N GLU A 54 11.70 -14.80 -6.00
CA GLU A 54 13.03 -15.41 -6.23
C GLU A 54 13.88 -15.42 -4.95
N LEU A 55 13.84 -14.33 -4.17
CA LEU A 55 14.60 -14.20 -2.92
C LEU A 55 13.97 -14.97 -1.76
N ASN A 56 12.65 -15.01 -1.69
CA ASN A 56 11.87 -15.66 -0.65
C ASN A 56 10.56 -16.22 -1.23
N PRO A 57 10.50 -17.53 -1.54
CA PRO A 57 9.31 -18.15 -2.14
C PRO A 57 8.04 -18.08 -1.28
N LYS A 58 8.17 -17.75 0.01
CA LYS A 58 7.06 -17.64 0.98
C LYS A 58 6.61 -16.19 1.21
N ILE A 59 7.18 -15.22 0.51
CA ILE A 59 6.87 -13.79 0.69
C ILE A 59 5.46 -13.46 0.23
N ILE A 60 4.76 -12.64 1.02
CA ILE A 60 3.48 -12.02 0.66
C ILE A 60 3.74 -10.56 0.34
N MET A 61 3.38 -10.11 -0.86
CA MET A 61 3.50 -8.70 -1.25
C MET A 61 2.14 -8.00 -1.19
N ILE A 62 2.09 -6.87 -0.50
CA ILE A 62 0.89 -6.03 -0.37
C ILE A 62 1.17 -4.70 -1.05
N ASN A 63 0.43 -4.43 -2.13
CA ASN A 63 0.50 -3.19 -2.88
C ASN A 63 -0.73 -2.33 -2.61
N VAL A 64 -0.51 -1.11 -2.13
CA VAL A 64 -1.59 -0.13 -1.90
C VAL A 64 -1.42 1.04 -2.86
N SER A 65 -2.39 1.26 -3.73
CA SER A 65 -2.45 2.43 -4.62
C SER A 65 -3.90 2.88 -4.78
N ALA A 66 -4.12 4.16 -5.04
CA ALA A 66 -5.46 4.76 -5.04
C ALA A 66 -6.44 4.11 -6.04
N TYR A 67 -5.94 3.65 -7.19
CA TYR A 67 -6.75 3.03 -8.25
C TYR A 67 -6.41 1.54 -8.46
N GLY A 68 -5.64 0.93 -7.55
CA GLY A 68 -5.14 -0.44 -7.72
C GLY A 68 -3.95 -0.56 -8.68
N GLN A 69 -3.51 -1.79 -8.92
CA GLN A 69 -2.33 -2.10 -9.75
C GLN A 69 -2.67 -2.28 -11.24
N TYR A 70 -3.97 -2.32 -11.57
CA TYR A 70 -4.49 -2.67 -12.89
C TYR A 70 -5.58 -1.69 -13.32
N GLY A 71 -5.94 -1.75 -14.61
CA GLY A 71 -7.01 -0.94 -15.18
C GLY A 71 -6.57 0.44 -15.68
N PRO A 72 -7.49 1.19 -16.31
CA PRO A 72 -7.17 2.40 -17.08
C PRO A 72 -6.72 3.59 -16.20
N ASN A 73 -7.03 3.56 -14.91
CA ASN A 73 -6.68 4.64 -13.98
C ASN A 73 -5.43 4.32 -13.14
N ARG A 74 -4.75 3.19 -13.36
CA ARG A 74 -3.65 2.74 -12.48
C ARG A 74 -2.51 3.76 -12.33
N ASP A 75 -2.25 4.55 -13.38
CA ASP A 75 -1.16 5.52 -13.41
C ASP A 75 -1.56 6.90 -12.86
N LYS A 76 -2.83 7.09 -12.49
CA LYS A 76 -3.32 8.34 -11.90
C LYS A 76 -2.87 8.48 -10.45
N VAL A 77 -2.55 9.71 -10.06
CA VAL A 77 -2.29 10.07 -8.67
C VAL A 77 -3.62 10.12 -7.92
N GLY A 78 -3.66 9.53 -6.73
CA GLY A 78 -4.83 9.60 -5.86
C GLY A 78 -4.42 9.77 -4.41
N PHE A 79 -5.29 10.46 -3.68
CA PHE A 79 -5.22 10.71 -2.25
C PHE A 79 -6.64 10.57 -1.69
N ASP A 80 -6.76 10.48 -0.37
CA ASP A 80 -8.04 10.27 0.31
C ASP A 80 -9.21 11.12 -0.23
N PRO A 81 -9.11 12.46 -0.42
CA PRO A 81 -10.24 13.24 -0.94
C PRO A 81 -10.70 12.81 -2.33
N ILE A 82 -9.78 12.40 -3.20
CA ILE A 82 -10.11 11.88 -4.53
C ILE A 82 -10.85 10.54 -4.39
N GLY A 83 -10.39 9.68 -3.49
CA GLY A 83 -11.10 8.43 -3.15
C GLY A 83 -12.50 8.69 -2.61
N GLN A 84 -12.68 9.71 -1.75
CA GLN A 84 -14.00 10.08 -1.23
C GLN A 84 -14.94 10.59 -2.32
N ALA A 85 -14.43 11.41 -3.24
CA ALA A 85 -15.21 11.91 -4.38
C ALA A 85 -15.61 10.75 -5.31
N MET A 86 -14.63 9.96 -5.74
CA MET A 86 -14.83 8.87 -6.70
C MET A 86 -15.66 7.73 -6.13
N GLY A 87 -15.56 7.47 -4.82
CA GLY A 87 -16.34 6.44 -4.13
C GLY A 87 -17.75 6.87 -3.74
N GLY A 88 -18.17 8.10 -4.08
CA GLY A 88 -19.51 8.61 -3.79
C GLY A 88 -19.74 9.09 -2.35
N LEU A 89 -18.73 9.01 -1.48
CA LEU A 89 -18.87 9.44 -0.08
C LEU A 89 -19.18 10.94 0.03
N MET A 90 -18.51 11.76 -0.79
CA MET A 90 -18.77 13.20 -0.80
C MET A 90 -20.21 13.51 -1.21
N SER A 91 -20.77 12.80 -2.20
CA SER A 91 -22.17 13.04 -2.62
C SER A 91 -23.21 12.76 -1.53
N LEU A 92 -22.84 11.98 -0.51
CA LEU A 92 -23.68 11.66 0.63
C LEU A 92 -23.38 12.53 1.86
N THR A 93 -22.41 13.43 1.76
CA THR A 93 -21.90 14.21 2.89
C THR A 93 -22.04 15.71 2.61
N GLY A 94 -22.78 16.41 3.46
CA GLY A 94 -23.00 17.86 3.34
C GLY A 94 -24.44 18.25 3.64
N TYR A 95 -24.85 19.40 3.12
CA TYR A 95 -26.19 19.94 3.24
C TYR A 95 -26.79 20.07 1.83
N GLY A 96 -28.08 19.79 1.66
CA GLY A 96 -28.70 19.57 0.33
C GLY A 96 -28.45 20.67 -0.70
N ASP A 97 -28.49 21.94 -0.28
CA ASP A 97 -28.32 23.09 -1.19
C ASP A 97 -26.86 23.57 -1.31
N LEU A 98 -25.91 22.87 -0.69
CA LEU A 98 -24.49 23.21 -0.69
C LEU A 98 -23.67 22.16 -1.47
N PRO A 99 -22.49 22.55 -1.99
CA PRO A 99 -21.60 21.59 -2.63
C PRO A 99 -21.23 20.42 -1.70
N PRO A 100 -21.00 19.21 -2.26
CA PRO A 100 -20.49 18.05 -1.52
C PRO A 100 -19.25 18.38 -0.70
N ILE A 101 -19.19 17.89 0.54
CA ILE A 101 -18.01 18.07 1.40
C ILE A 101 -17.35 16.73 1.70
N LYS A 102 -16.04 16.76 1.93
CA LYS A 102 -15.31 15.59 2.42
C LYS A 102 -15.57 15.36 3.91
N THR A 103 -15.35 14.14 4.37
CA THR A 103 -15.27 13.85 5.80
C THR A 103 -14.06 14.54 6.43
N TYR A 104 -14.14 14.78 7.75
CA TYR A 104 -13.09 15.46 8.48
C TYR A 104 -11.78 14.66 8.53
N PHE A 105 -11.87 13.36 8.80
CA PHE A 105 -10.73 12.45 8.90
C PHE A 105 -10.57 11.61 7.62
N PRO A 106 -9.36 11.09 7.33
CA PRO A 106 -9.08 10.36 6.09
C PRO A 106 -9.66 8.93 6.15
N LEU A 107 -10.96 8.83 5.89
CA LEU A 107 -11.70 7.58 6.02
C LEU A 107 -11.27 6.54 4.97
N ILE A 108 -10.96 6.97 3.75
CA ILE A 108 -10.55 6.05 2.67
C ILE A 108 -9.19 5.45 2.97
N ASP A 109 -8.24 6.24 3.49
CA ASP A 109 -6.93 5.70 3.92
C ASP A 109 -7.09 4.63 5.02
N ARG A 110 -7.99 4.88 5.99
CA ARG A 110 -8.28 3.94 7.10
C ARG A 110 -8.91 2.64 6.60
N ILE A 111 -9.93 2.75 5.76
CA ILE A 111 -10.63 1.58 5.18
C ILE A 111 -9.67 0.79 4.29
N THR A 112 -8.83 1.47 3.51
CA THR A 112 -7.82 0.82 2.66
C THR A 112 -6.81 0.05 3.50
N ALA A 113 -6.31 0.64 4.60
CA ALA A 113 -5.41 -0.05 5.51
C ALA A 113 -6.05 -1.29 6.17
N LEU A 114 -7.34 -1.20 6.54
CA LEU A 114 -8.08 -2.34 7.07
C LEU A 114 -8.20 -3.48 6.04
N HIS A 115 -8.57 -3.16 4.80
CA HIS A 115 -8.65 -4.17 3.73
C HIS A 115 -7.29 -4.77 3.38
N ALA A 116 -6.23 -3.96 3.37
CA ALA A 116 -4.86 -4.44 3.20
C ALA A 116 -4.45 -5.41 4.32
N CYS A 117 -4.83 -5.11 5.57
CA CYS A 117 -4.60 -6.00 6.72
C CYS A 117 -5.38 -7.32 6.58
N ILE A 118 -6.66 -7.26 6.22
CA ILE A 118 -7.48 -8.46 5.99
C ILE A 118 -6.86 -9.33 4.90
N GLY A 119 -6.45 -8.74 3.77
CA GLY A 119 -5.76 -9.46 2.69
C GLY A 119 -4.44 -10.06 3.14
N ALA A 120 -3.66 -9.35 3.96
CA ALA A 120 -2.42 -9.84 4.56
C ALA A 120 -2.66 -11.11 5.40
N LEU A 121 -3.64 -11.05 6.30
CA LEU A 121 -3.98 -12.14 7.21
C LEU A 121 -4.55 -13.34 6.44
N ALA A 122 -5.38 -13.10 5.43
CA ALA A 122 -5.90 -14.17 4.57
C ALA A 122 -4.77 -14.87 3.79
N ALA A 123 -3.83 -14.10 3.23
CA ALA A 123 -2.68 -14.68 2.53
C ALA A 123 -1.73 -15.43 3.48
N LEU A 124 -1.52 -14.92 4.70
CA LEU A 124 -0.78 -15.64 5.74
C LEU A 124 -1.47 -16.96 6.08
N ARG A 125 -2.80 -16.95 6.23
CA ARG A 125 -3.57 -18.15 6.54
C ARG A 125 -3.49 -19.18 5.41
N GLU A 126 -3.63 -18.76 4.16
CA GLU A 126 -3.51 -19.64 3.01
C GLU A 126 -2.13 -20.31 2.94
N ARG A 127 -1.07 -19.59 3.31
CA ARG A 127 0.30 -20.12 3.34
C ARG A 127 0.52 -21.20 4.40
N GLU A 128 -0.33 -21.28 5.42
CA GLU A 128 -0.25 -22.29 6.50
C GLU A 128 -1.00 -23.58 6.18
N ILE A 129 -1.93 -23.54 5.22
CA ILE A 129 -2.75 -24.67 4.79
C ILE A 129 -1.96 -25.51 3.78
#